data_AF-A0A1R4K9N1-F1
#
_entry.id   AF-A0A1R4K9N1-F1
#
_cell.length_a   1.000
_cell.length_b   1.000
_cell.length_c   1.000
_cell.angle_alpha   90.00
_cell.angle_beta   90.00
_cell.angle_gamma   90.00
#
_symmetry.space_group_name_H-M   'P 1'
#
loop_
_entity.id
_entity.type
_entity.pdbx_description
1 polymer ?
#
loop_
_entity_poly.entity_id
_entity_poly.type
_entity_poly.pdbx_seq_one_letter_code
_entity_poly.pdbx_strand_id
1 'polypeptide(L)'
;MDNFTVTQAKDALLHEQSAFTDAVETRKFIYRQLTRNVEKGLLKRTNKLNNGVKEVIYSKTELFLNLAIVPNSRGSRAKKIYIPNNNSTNATAENLEITEYQEELKKDLLTYEIDLNTVLEEAKEYKRLTTRYPKLHEQLQLHHTQAKERSIKLLGKINALQTLLGNKITEKQPC
;
A
#
# COMPACT_ATOMS: atom_id res chain seq x y z
N MET A 1 11.51 15.02 -18.31
CA MET A 1 10.45 15.52 -19.21
C MET A 1 9.27 16.06 -18.41
N ASP A 2 8.61 17.11 -18.90
CA ASP A 2 7.33 17.62 -18.38
C ASP A 2 6.41 17.97 -19.56
N ASN A 3 5.09 18.00 -19.34
CA ASN A 3 4.06 18.26 -20.37
C ASN A 3 4.18 17.36 -21.62
N PHE A 4 4.14 16.04 -21.41
CA PHE A 4 4.41 15.06 -22.44
C PHE A 4 3.22 14.15 -22.75
N THR A 5 3.27 13.48 -23.89
CA THR A 5 2.26 12.51 -24.33
C THR A 5 2.71 11.08 -24.09
N VAL A 6 1.76 10.14 -24.13
CA VAL A 6 2.06 8.69 -24.05
C VAL A 6 3.05 8.26 -25.13
N THR A 7 2.92 8.83 -26.33
CA THR A 7 3.81 8.53 -27.45
C THR A 7 5.24 8.98 -27.15
N GLN A 8 5.41 10.23 -26.71
CA GLN A 8 6.72 10.78 -26.36
C GLN A 8 7.39 10.01 -25.20
N ALA A 9 6.63 9.64 -24.17
CA ALA A 9 7.17 8.84 -23.05
C ALA A 9 7.59 7.42 -23.49
N LYS A 10 6.82 6.81 -24.40
CA LYS A 10 7.16 5.50 -24.98
C LYS A 10 8.42 5.60 -25.85
N ASP A 11 8.52 6.60 -26.71
CA ASP A 11 9.69 6.78 -27.58
C ASP A 11 10.96 7.07 -26.76
N ALA A 12 10.87 7.88 -25.71
CA ALA A 12 11.97 8.12 -24.78
C ALA A 12 12.42 6.82 -24.08
N LEU A 13 11.48 6.01 -23.58
CA LEU A 13 11.81 4.76 -22.89
C LEU A 13 12.47 3.74 -23.83
N LEU A 14 12.00 3.61 -25.07
CA LEU A 14 12.61 2.74 -26.08
C LEU A 14 14.05 3.16 -26.41
N HIS A 15 14.34 4.47 -26.38
CA HIS A 15 15.68 4.99 -26.65
C HIS A 15 16.62 4.84 -25.44
N GLU A 16 16.11 5.03 -24.23
CA GLU A 16 16.94 5.02 -23.01
C GLU A 16 17.23 3.61 -22.47
N GLN A 17 16.35 2.64 -22.73
CA GLN A 17 16.44 1.31 -22.13
C GLN A 17 16.31 0.20 -23.17
N SER A 18 17.43 -0.48 -23.46
CA SER A 18 17.52 -1.57 -24.44
C SER A 18 16.68 -2.81 -24.08
N ALA A 19 16.26 -2.95 -22.83
CA ALA A 19 15.35 -4.02 -22.41
C ALA A 19 13.93 -3.89 -23.01
N PHE A 20 13.54 -2.71 -23.50
CA PHE A 20 12.26 -2.50 -24.17
C PHE A 20 12.46 -2.52 -25.69
N THR A 21 11.98 -3.57 -26.36
CA THR A 21 12.15 -3.75 -27.81
C THR A 21 10.83 -3.64 -28.58
N ASP A 22 9.72 -4.13 -28.01
CA ASP A 22 8.40 -4.04 -28.64
C ASP A 22 7.71 -2.71 -28.33
N ALA A 23 7.40 -1.95 -29.39
CA ALA A 23 6.72 -0.66 -29.28
C ALA A 23 5.31 -0.78 -28.68
N VAL A 24 4.59 -1.88 -28.95
CA VAL A 24 3.21 -2.05 -28.49
C VAL A 24 3.18 -2.37 -27.00
N GLU A 25 3.94 -3.36 -26.54
CA GLU A 25 4.05 -3.69 -25.12
C GLU A 25 4.67 -2.55 -24.31
N THR A 26 5.64 -1.82 -24.86
CA THR A 26 6.21 -0.64 -24.20
C THR A 26 5.16 0.45 -24.03
N ARG A 27 4.30 0.67 -25.03
CA ARG A 27 3.20 1.63 -24.93
C ARG A 27 2.20 1.22 -23.84
N LYS A 28 1.82 -0.06 -23.77
CA LYS A 28 0.95 -0.59 -22.70
C LYS A 28 1.59 -0.41 -21.32
N PHE A 29 2.88 -0.72 -21.20
CA PHE A 29 3.63 -0.53 -19.95
C PHE A 29 3.62 0.93 -19.50
N ILE A 30 3.97 1.86 -20.38
CA ILE A 30 3.93 3.30 -20.11
C ILE A 30 2.53 3.71 -19.69
N TYR A 31 1.48 3.29 -20.40
CA TYR A 31 0.11 3.64 -20.05
C TYR A 31 -0.24 3.19 -18.62
N ARG A 32 0.09 1.94 -18.24
CA ARG A 32 -0.10 1.44 -16.88
C ARG A 32 0.65 2.29 -15.84
N GLN A 33 1.91 2.66 -16.12
CA GLN A 33 2.69 3.49 -15.21
C GLN A 33 2.10 4.90 -15.10
N LEU A 34 1.72 5.54 -16.20
CA LEU A 34 1.13 6.87 -16.18
C LEU A 34 -0.20 6.89 -15.43
N THR A 35 -1.11 5.95 -15.70
CA THR A 35 -2.37 5.84 -14.97
C THR A 35 -2.13 5.68 -13.47
N ARG A 36 -1.23 4.78 -13.06
CA ARG A 36 -0.90 4.58 -11.64
C ARG A 36 -0.32 5.84 -11.00
N ASN A 37 0.51 6.59 -11.71
CA ASN A 37 1.08 7.84 -11.20
C ASN A 37 0.04 8.97 -11.14
N VAL A 38 -0.95 8.98 -12.03
CA VAL A 38 -2.09 9.90 -11.96
C VAL A 38 -3.01 9.56 -10.78
N GLU A 39 -3.33 8.29 -10.56
CA GLU A 39 -4.11 7.84 -9.39
C GLU A 39 -3.43 8.20 -8.06
N LYS A 40 -2.11 8.17 -8.05
CA LYS A 40 -1.28 8.64 -6.95
C LYS A 40 -1.12 10.17 -6.93
N GLY A 41 -1.69 10.95 -7.84
CA GLY A 41 -1.48 12.41 -7.85
C GLY A 41 -0.03 12.87 -8.11
N LEU A 42 0.87 11.97 -8.52
CA LEU A 42 2.24 12.30 -8.92
C LEU A 42 2.28 12.92 -10.34
N LEU A 43 1.29 12.59 -11.18
CA LEU A 43 1.14 13.21 -12.49
C LEU A 43 -0.26 13.80 -12.62
N LYS A 44 -0.36 14.93 -13.33
CA LYS A 44 -1.63 15.53 -13.71
C LYS A 44 -1.92 15.19 -15.17
N ARG A 45 -3.10 14.64 -15.43
CA ARG A 45 -3.60 14.38 -16.79
C ARG A 45 -4.47 15.55 -17.22
N THR A 46 -4.15 16.13 -18.38
CA THR A 46 -4.93 17.22 -18.99
C THR A 46 -5.21 16.87 -20.45
N ASN A 47 -6.29 17.42 -20.99
CA ASN A 47 -6.58 17.34 -22.42
C ASN A 47 -6.34 18.73 -23.01
N LYS A 48 -5.38 18.86 -23.94
CA LYS A 48 -5.21 20.08 -24.72
C LYS A 48 -5.82 19.88 -26.10
N LEU A 49 -6.44 20.92 -26.62
CA LEU A 49 -6.89 20.94 -27.99
C LEU A 49 -5.74 21.43 -28.86
N ASN A 50 -5.23 20.57 -29.73
CA ASN A 50 -4.19 20.91 -30.68
C ASN A 50 -4.75 20.69 -32.09
N ASN A 51 -4.88 21.75 -32.87
CA ASN A 51 -5.47 21.74 -34.21
C ASN A 51 -6.84 21.02 -34.30
N GLY A 52 -7.69 21.17 -33.28
CA GLY A 52 -9.01 20.52 -33.20
C GLY A 52 -9.01 19.08 -32.71
N VAL A 53 -7.84 18.46 -32.51
CA VAL A 53 -7.71 17.11 -31.95
C VAL A 53 -7.43 17.19 -30.44
N LYS A 54 -8.17 16.41 -29.65
CA LYS A 54 -7.95 16.31 -28.20
C LYS A 54 -6.71 15.45 -27.93
N GLU A 55 -5.66 16.07 -27.44
CA GLU A 55 -4.42 15.41 -27.06
C GLU A 55 -4.30 15.29 -25.54
N VAL A 56 -3.96 14.09 -25.06
CA VAL A 56 -3.78 13.83 -23.63
C VAL A 56 -2.33 14.14 -23.24
N ILE A 57 -2.17 15.08 -22.32
CA ILE A 57 -0.87 15.55 -21.84
C ILE A 57 -0.74 15.27 -20.34
N TYR A 58 0.43 14.78 -19.96
CA TYR A 58 0.82 14.49 -18.59
C TYR A 58 1.86 15.50 -18.14
N SER A 59 1.65 16.11 -16.98
CA SER A 59 2.62 17.00 -16.34
C SER A 59 2.96 16.53 -14.94
N LYS A 60 4.16 16.85 -14.47
CA LYS A 60 4.59 16.59 -13.10
C LYS A 60 3.79 17.46 -12.12
N THR A 61 3.50 16.91 -10.95
CA THR A 61 2.94 17.67 -9.84
C THR A 61 4.04 18.01 -8.83
N GLU A 62 3.75 18.90 -7.89
CA GLU A 62 4.68 19.21 -6.79
C GLU A 62 5.03 17.96 -5.96
N LEU A 63 4.06 17.04 -5.81
CA LEU A 63 4.28 15.75 -5.16
C LEU A 63 5.34 14.91 -5.86
N PHE A 64 5.44 14.99 -7.19
CA PHE A 64 6.50 14.30 -7.94
C PHE A 64 7.87 14.94 -7.70
N LEU A 65 7.93 16.27 -7.60
CA LEU A 65 9.17 17.00 -7.40
C LEU A 65 9.73 16.81 -5.99
N ASN A 66 8.85 16.67 -4.99
CA ASN A 66 9.21 16.49 -3.59
C ASN A 66 9.39 15.01 -3.20
N LEU A 67 9.33 14.09 -4.17
CA LEU A 67 9.43 12.65 -3.90
C LEU A 67 10.88 12.21 -3.68
N ALA A 68 11.14 11.61 -2.52
CA ALA A 68 12.41 10.93 -2.26
C ALA A 68 12.42 9.54 -2.93
N ILE A 69 13.34 9.33 -3.88
CA ILE A 69 13.53 8.03 -4.53
C ILE A 69 14.51 7.21 -3.68
N VAL A 70 14.01 6.16 -3.03
CA VAL A 70 14.84 5.21 -2.29
C VAL A 70 14.98 3.93 -3.11
N PRO A 71 16.22 3.46 -3.43
CA PRO A 71 16.42 2.20 -4.13
C PRO A 71 15.89 1.05 -3.26
N ASN A 72 14.85 0.36 -3.76
CA ASN A 72 14.33 -0.83 -3.10
C ASN A 72 15.24 -2.02 -3.47
N SER A 73 16.02 -2.53 -2.52
CA SER A 73 16.72 -3.80 -2.71
C SER A 73 15.65 -4.87 -2.93
N ARG A 74 15.74 -5.58 -4.06
CA ARG A 74 14.81 -6.66 -4.42
C ARG A 74 14.91 -7.76 -3.36
N GLY A 75 14.02 -7.70 -2.37
CA GLY A 75 14.00 -8.56 -1.19
C GLY A 75 12.98 -8.09 -0.14
N SER A 76 12.66 -6.79 -0.10
CA SER A 76 11.60 -6.25 0.76
C SER A 76 10.34 -5.91 -0.03
N ARG A 77 9.21 -6.52 0.37
CA ARG A 77 7.87 -6.27 -0.18
C ARG A 77 7.59 -4.76 -0.15
N ALA A 78 7.13 -4.23 -1.28
CA ALA A 78 6.96 -2.80 -1.53
C ALA A 78 6.21 -2.07 -0.39
N LYS A 79 6.90 -1.14 0.30
CA LYS A 79 6.24 -0.13 1.12
C LYS A 79 5.44 0.79 0.20
N LYS A 80 4.16 0.96 0.52
CA LYS A 80 3.21 1.82 -0.18
C LYS A 80 3.70 3.28 -0.05
N ILE A 81 3.93 3.95 -1.18
CA ILE A 81 4.30 5.37 -1.24
C ILE A 81 3.17 6.20 -0.62
N TYR A 82 3.46 6.87 0.50
CA TYR A 82 2.61 7.88 1.13
C TYR A 82 2.88 9.25 0.50
N ILE A 83 1.84 10.05 0.34
CA ILE A 83 1.86 11.34 -0.34
C ILE A 83 1.41 12.40 0.66
N PRO A 84 2.29 13.33 1.06
CA PRO A 84 1.91 14.38 1.99
C PRO A 84 1.20 15.50 1.23
N ASN A 85 -0.02 15.81 1.66
CA ASN A 85 -0.84 16.89 1.13
C ASN A 85 -0.44 18.19 1.86
N ASN A 86 0.37 19.04 1.24
CA ASN A 86 0.73 20.35 1.80
C ASN A 86 -0.09 21.45 1.11
N ASN A 87 -1.18 21.87 1.75
CA ASN A 87 -1.71 23.20 1.55
C ASN A 87 -1.36 24.05 2.78
N SER A 88 -0.48 25.02 2.52
CA SER A 88 -0.41 26.35 3.13
C SER A 88 -0.11 26.49 4.64
N THR A 89 1.07 27.08 4.86
CA THR A 89 1.36 28.16 5.80
C THR A 89 1.10 27.96 7.30
N ASN A 90 2.21 28.07 8.04
CA ASN A 90 2.29 28.40 9.47
C ASN A 90 1.81 27.28 10.41
N ALA A 91 2.65 26.28 10.65
CA ALA A 91 2.41 25.35 11.74
C ALA A 91 3.70 25.09 12.52
N THR A 92 3.64 25.51 13.78
CA THR A 92 4.60 25.38 14.87
C THR A 92 5.08 23.94 15.06
N ALA A 93 6.25 23.78 15.69
CA ALA A 93 6.99 22.54 15.93
C ALA A 93 6.17 21.35 16.51
N GLU A 94 4.95 21.57 16.98
CA GLU A 94 4.00 20.55 17.43
C GLU A 94 3.51 19.62 16.30
N ASN A 95 3.47 20.07 15.04
CA ASN A 95 2.98 19.23 13.92
C ASN A 95 3.99 18.16 13.45
N LEU A 96 5.27 18.30 13.77
CA LEU A 96 6.29 17.31 13.43
C LEU A 96 6.17 16.07 14.33
N GLU A 97 5.97 16.26 15.64
CA GLU A 97 5.74 15.18 16.61
C GLU A 97 4.41 14.45 16.34
N ILE A 98 3.38 15.17 15.86
CA ILE A 98 2.08 14.56 15.52
C ILE A 98 2.20 13.51 14.42
N THR A 99 3.20 13.63 13.55
CA THR A 99 3.40 12.70 12.43
C THR A 99 4.19 11.46 12.85
N GLU A 100 5.14 11.60 13.78
CA GLU A 100 6.01 10.50 14.23
C GLU A 100 5.24 9.41 14.99
N TYR A 101 4.42 9.79 15.99
CA TYR A 101 3.67 8.80 16.76
C TYR A 101 2.63 8.07 15.89
N GLN A 102 2.05 8.74 14.89
CA GLN A 102 1.09 8.12 13.98
C GLN A 102 1.72 7.06 13.08
N GLU A 103 2.97 7.26 12.67
CA GLU A 103 3.71 6.25 11.91
C GLU A 103 4.05 5.04 12.77
N GLU A 104 4.43 5.26 14.02
CA GLU A 104 4.68 4.18 14.99
C GLU A 104 3.41 3.36 15.24
N LEU A 105 2.27 4.01 15.52
CA LEU A 105 0.99 3.33 15.71
C LEU A 105 0.55 2.53 14.47
N LYS A 106 0.83 3.02 13.25
CA LYS A 106 0.55 2.28 12.00
C LYS A 106 1.45 1.05 11.86
N LYS A 107 2.72 1.15 12.28
CA LYS A 107 3.65 0.02 12.28
C LYS A 107 3.22 -1.05 13.29
N ASP A 108 2.78 -0.64 14.48
CA ASP A 108 2.26 -1.54 15.49
C ASP A 108 0.97 -2.24 15.02
N LEU A 109 0.06 -1.49 14.39
CA LEU A 109 -1.16 -2.02 13.79
C LEU A 109 -0.84 -3.11 12.76
N LEU A 110 0.10 -2.83 11.84
CA LEU A 110 0.54 -3.81 10.84
C LEU A 110 1.15 -5.06 11.51
N THR A 111 1.93 -4.87 12.58
CA THR A 111 2.55 -5.97 13.32
C THR A 111 1.48 -6.86 13.95
N TYR A 112 0.48 -6.28 14.62
CA TYR A 112 -0.61 -7.05 15.22
C TYR A 112 -1.49 -7.75 14.18
N GLU A 113 -1.69 -7.17 13.00
CA GLU A 113 -2.40 -7.83 11.89
C GLU A 113 -1.64 -9.08 11.39
N ILE A 114 -0.31 -9.00 11.31
CA ILE A 114 0.55 -10.14 10.94
C ILE A 114 0.51 -11.22 12.01
N ASP A 115 0.62 -10.83 13.29
CA ASP A 115 0.56 -11.76 14.42
C ASP A 115 -0.82 -12.45 14.47
N LEU A 116 -1.90 -11.71 14.25
CA LEU A 116 -3.26 -12.26 14.23
C LEU A 116 -3.39 -13.34 13.16
N ASN A 117 -2.92 -13.05 11.94
CA ASN A 117 -2.92 -14.03 10.85
C ASN A 117 -2.09 -15.27 11.21
N THR A 118 -0.92 -15.08 11.83
CA THR A 118 -0.05 -16.19 12.24
C THR A 118 -0.76 -17.11 13.23
N VAL A 119 -1.37 -16.54 14.28
CA VAL A 119 -2.12 -17.30 15.30
C VAL A 119 -3.36 -17.99 14.70
N LEU A 120 -4.02 -17.38 13.72
CA LEU A 120 -5.14 -18.02 13.01
C LEU A 120 -4.68 -19.24 12.20
N GLU A 121 -3.51 -19.17 11.55
CA GLU A 121 -2.94 -20.32 10.86
C GLU A 121 -2.48 -21.41 11.83
N GLU A 122 -1.91 -21.05 12.99
CA GLU A 122 -1.63 -22.02 14.07
C GLU A 122 -2.91 -22.75 14.52
N ALA A 123 -4.00 -22.03 14.75
CA ALA A 123 -5.28 -22.62 15.13
C ALA A 123 -5.81 -23.59 14.07
N LYS A 124 -5.74 -23.22 12.78
CA LYS A 124 -6.11 -24.12 11.67
C LYS A 124 -5.25 -25.38 11.66
N GLU A 125 -3.95 -25.24 11.91
CA GLU A 125 -3.03 -26.36 11.94
C GLU A 125 -3.31 -27.29 13.13
N TYR A 126 -3.57 -26.77 14.33
CA TYR A 126 -3.98 -27.58 15.48
C TYR A 126 -5.26 -28.36 15.20
N LYS A 127 -6.25 -27.74 14.55
CA LYS A 127 -7.48 -28.42 14.15
C LYS A 127 -7.20 -29.55 13.16
N ARG A 128 -6.35 -29.32 12.16
CA ARG A 128 -5.93 -30.33 11.18
C ARG A 128 -5.20 -31.50 11.86
N LEU A 129 -4.26 -31.20 12.75
CA LEU A 129 -3.50 -32.20 13.51
C LEU A 129 -4.39 -33.02 14.45
N THR A 130 -5.44 -32.40 15.00
CA THR A 130 -6.40 -33.10 15.87
C THR A 130 -7.11 -34.24 15.13
N THR A 131 -7.47 -34.02 13.87
CA THR A 131 -8.05 -35.06 13.01
C THR A 131 -7.04 -36.16 12.69
N ARG A 132 -5.77 -35.81 12.48
CA ARG A 132 -4.71 -36.74 12.08
C ARG A 132 -4.18 -37.58 13.25
N TYR A 133 -4.13 -37.01 14.45
CA TYR A 133 -3.55 -37.65 15.64
C TYR A 133 -4.52 -37.60 16.83
N PRO A 134 -5.59 -38.44 16.85
CA PRO A 134 -6.58 -38.42 17.93
C PRO A 134 -6.01 -38.67 19.33
N LYS A 135 -4.87 -39.36 19.43
CA LYS A 135 -4.17 -39.60 20.72
C LYS A 135 -3.67 -38.31 21.38
N LEU A 136 -3.46 -37.24 20.60
CA LEU A 136 -3.00 -35.93 21.08
C LEU A 136 -4.15 -34.93 21.23
N HIS A 137 -5.40 -35.38 21.18
CA HIS A 137 -6.58 -34.51 21.11
C HIS A 137 -6.61 -33.46 22.22
N GLU A 138 -6.43 -33.85 23.47
CA GLU A 138 -6.51 -32.94 24.63
C GLU A 138 -5.45 -31.82 24.54
N GLN A 139 -4.20 -32.18 24.22
CA GLN A 139 -3.11 -31.21 24.07
C GLN A 139 -3.35 -30.26 22.89
N LEU A 140 -3.77 -30.79 21.73
CA LEU A 140 -4.04 -29.98 20.54
C LEU A 140 -5.26 -29.07 20.72
N GLN A 141 -6.29 -29.54 21.44
CA GLN A 141 -7.46 -28.74 21.78
C GLN A 141 -7.10 -27.61 22.74
N LEU A 142 -6.24 -27.86 23.73
CA LEU A 142 -5.70 -26.82 24.60
C LEU A 142 -4.97 -25.74 23.79
N HIS A 143 -4.05 -26.13 22.90
CA HIS A 143 -3.32 -25.18 22.05
C HIS A 143 -4.22 -24.41 21.09
N HIS A 144 -5.22 -25.07 20.49
CA HIS A 144 -6.23 -24.40 19.67
C HIS A 144 -7.01 -23.35 20.47
N THR A 145 -7.38 -23.66 21.71
CA THR A 145 -8.10 -22.74 22.60
C THR A 145 -7.23 -21.55 22.98
N GLN A 146 -5.97 -21.79 23.33
CA GLN A 146 -4.99 -20.73 23.59
C GLN A 146 -4.76 -19.83 22.37
N ALA A 147 -4.66 -20.39 21.16
CA ALA A 147 -4.55 -19.62 19.93
C ALA A 147 -5.79 -18.73 19.73
N LYS A 148 -7.00 -19.26 19.94
CA LYS A 148 -8.25 -18.47 19.86
C LYS A 148 -8.26 -17.31 20.86
N GLU A 149 -7.85 -17.52 22.11
CA GLU A 149 -7.74 -16.45 23.11
C GLU A 149 -6.73 -15.38 22.71
N ARG A 150 -5.57 -15.78 22.18
CA ARG A 150 -4.56 -14.86 21.66
C ARG A 150 -5.10 -14.03 20.49
N SER A 151 -5.85 -14.64 19.57
CA SER A 151 -6.50 -13.92 18.46
C SER A 151 -7.46 -12.84 18.95
N ILE A 152 -8.27 -13.13 19.99
CA ILE A 152 -9.19 -12.15 20.59
C ILE A 152 -8.41 -10.96 21.18
N LYS A 153 -7.31 -11.24 21.90
CA LYS A 153 -6.44 -10.20 22.47
C LYS A 153 -5.80 -9.33 21.38
N LEU A 154 -5.31 -9.94 20.30
CA LEU A 154 -4.73 -9.22 19.16
C LEU A 154 -5.78 -8.35 18.46
N LEU A 155 -6.99 -8.86 18.26
CA LEU A 155 -8.09 -8.10 17.68
C LEU A 155 -8.46 -6.88 18.54
N GLY A 156 -8.48 -7.05 19.87
CA GLY A 156 -8.69 -5.93 20.81
C GLY A 156 -7.63 -4.83 20.65
N LYS A 157 -6.36 -5.21 20.52
CA LYS A 157 -5.25 -4.27 20.26
C LYS A 157 -5.41 -3.56 18.92
N ILE A 158 -5.71 -4.29 17.85
CA ILE A 158 -5.95 -3.73 16.51
C ILE A 158 -7.09 -2.72 16.56
N ASN A 159 -8.22 -3.07 17.17
CA ASN A 159 -9.37 -2.18 17.29
C ASN A 159 -9.04 -0.91 18.07
N ALA A 160 -8.26 -1.02 19.15
CA ALA A 160 -7.81 0.14 19.92
C ALA A 160 -6.95 1.08 19.06
N LEU A 161 -5.97 0.54 18.32
CA LEU A 161 -5.11 1.32 17.42
C LEU A 161 -5.89 1.93 16.24
N GLN A 162 -6.82 1.18 15.64
CA GLN A 162 -7.67 1.69 14.55
C GLN A 162 -8.57 2.84 15.01
N THR A 163 -9.16 2.71 16.20
CA THR A 163 -9.98 3.77 16.82
C THR A 163 -9.14 5.01 17.09
N LEU A 164 -7.93 4.84 17.65
CA LEU A 164 -7.00 5.93 17.92
C LEU A 164 -6.52 6.64 16.64
N LEU A 165 -6.28 5.89 15.57
CA LEU A 165 -5.88 6.42 14.26
C LEU A 165 -7.04 7.01 13.44
N GLY A 166 -8.27 7.04 13.97
CA GLY A 166 -9.44 7.60 13.29
C GLY A 166 -10.00 6.75 12.14
N ASN A 167 -9.54 5.50 12.00
CA ASN A 167 -10.11 4.55 11.05
C ASN A 167 -11.44 4.05 11.61
N LYS A 168 -12.55 4.70 11.21
CA LYS A 168 -13.89 4.21 11.54
C LYS A 168 -14.02 2.78 11.03
N ILE A 169 -14.13 1.83 11.94
CA ILE A 169 -14.42 0.43 11.63
C ILE A 169 -15.79 0.43 10.94
N THR A 170 -15.83 0.18 9.63
CA THR A 170 -17.07 -0.27 8.98
C THR A 170 -17.38 -1.62 9.58
N GLU A 171 -18.17 -1.61 10.65
CA GLU A 171 -18.86 -2.79 11.15
C GLU A 171 -19.61 -3.37 9.95
N LYS A 172 -19.11 -4.50 9.42
CA LYS A 172 -19.93 -5.34 8.56
C LYS A 172 -21.07 -5.83 9.43
N GLN A 173 -22.28 -5.35 9.12
CA GLN A 173 -23.51 -5.85 9.70
C GLN A 173 -23.49 -7.38 9.68
N PRO A 174 -23.74 -8.05 10.81
CA PRO A 174 -24.00 -9.47 10.79
C PRO A 174 -25.33 -9.67 10.03
N CYS A 175 -25.28 -10.49 8.98
CA CYS A 175 -26.48 -11.10 8.39
C CYS A 175 -27.05 -12.12 9.35
#